data_AF-A0A939WQC0-F1
#
_entry.id   AF-A0A939WQC0-F1
#
_cell.length_a   1.000
_cell.length_b   1.000
_cell.length_c   1.000
_cell.angle_alpha   90.00
_cell.angle_beta   90.00
_cell.angle_gamma   90.00
#
_symmetry.space_group_name_H-M   'P 1'
#
loop_
_entity.id
_entity.type
_entity.pdbx_description
1 polymer ?
#
loop_
_entity_poly.entity_id
_entity_poly.type
_entity_poly.pdbx_seq_one_letter_code
_entity_poly.pdbx_strand_id
1 'polypeptide(L)'
;MKLNKIARKSLEIAHKRHKNGEVNDVTTINMFKHCAGEVIEATEAYITYDNFEEPAGKKALALELADIIICTLIIAAKEDIDIEKSVLDAVEKNRKRAEKFLPKGIAKPSFKE
;
A
#
# COMPACT_ATOMS: atom_id res chain seq x y z
N MET A 1 -9.65 -8.79 -6.68
CA MET A 1 -8.57 -8.03 -7.35
C MET A 1 -7.27 -8.82 -7.21
N LYS A 2 -6.52 -9.10 -8.28
CA LYS A 2 -5.28 -9.92 -8.20
C LYS A 2 -4.05 -9.02 -8.02
N LEU A 3 -3.56 -8.88 -6.80
CA LEU A 3 -2.48 -7.92 -6.46
C LEU A 3 -1.21 -8.21 -7.27
N ASN A 4 -0.87 -9.49 -7.45
CA ASN A 4 0.28 -9.91 -8.25
C ASN A 4 0.20 -9.46 -9.72
N LYS A 5 -1.01 -9.33 -10.28
CA LYS A 5 -1.21 -8.82 -11.65
C LYS A 5 -0.99 -7.31 -11.72
N ILE A 6 -1.49 -6.58 -10.72
CA ILE A 6 -1.30 -5.13 -10.64
C ILE A 6 0.18 -4.81 -10.43
N ALA A 7 0.86 -5.54 -9.54
CA ALA A 7 2.29 -5.39 -9.30
C ALA A 7 3.14 -5.46 -10.58
N ARG A 8 2.95 -6.50 -11.41
CA ARG A 8 3.65 -6.63 -12.70
C ARG A 8 3.36 -5.45 -13.63
N LYS A 9 2.08 -5.07 -13.75
CA LYS A 9 1.68 -3.95 -14.61
C LYS A 9 2.26 -2.62 -14.12
N SER A 10 2.29 -2.39 -12.81
CA SER A 10 2.89 -1.19 -12.22
C SER A 10 4.39 -1.13 -12.47
N LEU A 11 5.10 -2.25 -12.34
CA LEU A 11 6.54 -2.32 -12.65
C LEU A 11 6.81 -2.07 -14.15
N GLU A 12 5.99 -2.62 -15.05
CA GLU A 12 6.08 -2.34 -16.49
C GLU A 12 5.89 -0.84 -16.79
N ILE A 13 4.92 -0.19 -16.15
CA ILE A 13 4.68 1.25 -16.30
C ILE A 13 5.85 2.05 -15.75
N ALA A 14 6.37 1.70 -14.57
CA ALA A 14 7.52 2.38 -13.97
C ALA A 14 8.76 2.29 -14.88
N HIS A 15 9.05 1.12 -15.46
CA HIS A 15 10.13 0.96 -16.43
C HIS A 15 9.92 1.80 -17.70
N LYS A 16 8.68 1.96 -18.17
CA LYS A 16 8.38 2.85 -19.31
C LYS A 16 8.63 4.32 -18.96
N ARG A 17 8.14 4.78 -17.81
CA ARG A 17 8.38 6.15 -17.32
C ARG A 17 9.87 6.43 -17.18
N HIS A 18 10.64 5.46 -16.68
CA HIS A 18 12.10 5.59 -16.56
C HIS A 18 12.78 5.73 -17.93
N LYS A 19 12.40 4.87 -18.90
CA LYS A 19 12.92 4.95 -20.27
C LYS A 19 12.58 6.29 -20.95
N ASN A 20 11.47 6.91 -20.58
CA ASN A 20 11.05 8.22 -21.07
C ASN A 20 11.72 9.40 -20.32
N GLY A 21 12.54 9.14 -19.29
CA GLY A 21 13.19 10.19 -18.49
C GLY A 21 12.26 10.87 -17.48
N GLU A 22 11.06 10.34 -17.24
CA GLU A 22 10.10 10.89 -16.28
C GLU A 22 10.40 10.50 -14.83
N VAL A 23 11.17 9.42 -14.63
CA VAL A 23 11.63 8.97 -13.31
C VAL A 23 13.09 8.51 -13.37
N ASN A 24 13.83 8.84 -12.31
CA ASN A 24 15.29 8.72 -12.30
C ASN A 24 15.79 7.27 -12.29
N ASP A 25 15.13 6.36 -11.56
CA ASP A 25 15.53 4.94 -11.44
C ASP A 25 14.40 4.10 -10.80
N VAL A 26 14.31 2.81 -11.16
CA VAL A 26 13.32 1.83 -10.66
C VAL A 26 14.01 0.72 -9.85
N THR A 27 15.21 0.96 -9.32
CA THR A 27 15.81 0.03 -8.33
C THR A 27 14.99 -0.01 -7.05
N THR A 28 15.01 -1.18 -6.39
CA THR A 28 14.25 -1.43 -5.17
C THR A 28 14.57 -0.44 -4.05
N ILE A 29 15.84 -0.07 -3.88
CA ILE A 29 16.25 0.95 -2.89
C ILE A 29 15.63 2.31 -3.20
N ASN A 30 15.62 2.73 -4.46
CA ASN A 30 15.05 4.02 -4.84
C ASN A 30 13.52 4.01 -4.76
N MET A 31 12.88 2.87 -5.05
CA MET A 31 11.44 2.71 -4.82
C MET A 31 11.07 2.74 -3.33
N PHE A 32 11.90 2.21 -2.44
CA PHE A 32 11.68 2.38 -0.99
C PHE A 32 11.76 3.85 -0.56
N LYS A 33 12.74 4.60 -1.09
CA LYS A 33 12.84 6.05 -0.82
C LYS A 33 11.62 6.80 -1.37
N HIS A 34 11.16 6.45 -2.57
CA HIS A 34 9.97 7.02 -3.16
C HIS A 34 8.73 6.73 -2.29
N CYS A 35 8.53 5.48 -1.86
CA CYS A 35 7.45 5.14 -0.92
C CYS A 35 7.47 5.97 0.36
N ALA A 36 8.66 6.31 0.88
CA ALA A 36 8.75 7.18 2.07
C ALA A 36 8.30 8.62 1.76
N GLY A 37 8.52 9.11 0.54
CA GLY A 37 7.97 10.37 0.05
C GLY A 37 6.43 10.35 0.01
N GLU A 38 5.85 9.31 -0.58
CA GLU A 38 4.38 9.15 -0.66
C GLU A 38 3.71 9.12 0.73
N VAL A 39 4.40 8.58 1.74
CA VAL A 39 3.93 8.61 3.14
C VAL A 39 3.91 10.03 3.71
N ILE A 40 4.89 10.86 3.35
CA ILE A 40 4.93 12.28 3.75
C ILE A 40 3.78 13.03 3.07
N GLU A 41 3.59 12.84 1.76
CA GLU A 41 2.50 13.46 0.98
C GLU A 41 1.12 13.04 1.52
N ALA A 42 0.93 11.76 1.83
CA ALA A 42 -0.30 11.27 2.48
C ALA A 42 -0.53 11.94 3.86
N THR A 43 0.54 12.20 4.61
CA THR A 43 0.45 12.87 5.91
C THR A 43 0.02 14.33 5.73
N GLU A 44 0.60 15.05 4.76
CA GLU A 44 0.23 16.44 4.43
C GLU A 44 -1.22 16.54 3.93
N ALA A 45 -1.64 15.60 3.08
CA ALA A 45 -3.03 15.50 2.62
C ALA A 45 -4.00 15.22 3.76
N TYR A 46 -3.63 14.36 4.72
CA TYR A 46 -4.43 14.11 5.92
C TYR A 46 -4.55 15.36 6.78
N ILE A 47 -3.45 16.08 7.05
CA ILE A 47 -3.48 17.33 7.84
C ILE A 47 -4.42 18.35 7.21
N THR A 48 -4.42 18.45 5.88
CA THR A 48 -5.34 19.33 5.15
C THR A 48 -6.80 18.88 5.31
N TYR A 49 -7.07 17.59 5.15
CA TYR A 49 -8.42 17.04 5.33
C TYR A 49 -8.94 17.21 6.77
N ASP A 50 -8.10 16.95 7.77
CA ASP A 50 -8.46 17.00 9.20
C ASP A 50 -8.73 18.43 9.68
N ASN A 51 -7.93 19.40 9.23
CA ASN A 51 -8.07 20.79 9.65
C ASN A 51 -9.22 21.54 8.96
N PHE A 52 -9.58 21.17 7.73
CA PHE A 52 -10.50 21.96 6.91
C PHE A 52 -11.77 21.19 6.49
N GLU A 53 -11.89 19.89 6.84
CA GLU A 53 -12.96 18.98 6.40
C GLU A 53 -13.23 19.03 4.88
N GLU A 54 -12.21 19.36 4.10
CA GLU A 54 -12.38 19.62 2.67
C GLU A 54 -12.51 18.32 1.88
N PRO A 55 -13.54 18.16 1.03
CA PRO A 55 -13.65 17.02 0.13
C PRO A 55 -12.44 16.86 -0.80
N ALA A 56 -11.76 17.96 -1.13
CA ALA A 56 -10.52 17.95 -1.89
C ALA A 56 -9.37 17.27 -1.12
N GLY A 57 -9.25 17.52 0.19
CA GLY A 57 -8.26 16.88 1.07
C GLY A 57 -8.48 15.37 1.17
N LYS A 58 -9.74 14.91 1.31
CA LYS A 58 -10.06 13.47 1.31
C LYS A 58 -9.68 12.79 0.01
N LYS A 59 -9.91 13.47 -1.12
CA LYS A 59 -9.53 12.96 -2.45
C LYS A 59 -8.02 12.88 -2.60
N ALA A 60 -7.29 13.91 -2.17
CA ALA A 60 -5.83 13.92 -2.18
C ALA A 60 -5.28 12.76 -1.35
N LEU A 61 -5.74 12.61 -0.10
CA LEU A 61 -5.35 11.49 0.76
C LEU A 61 -5.57 10.12 0.11
N ALA A 62 -6.71 9.92 -0.57
CA ALA A 62 -6.99 8.67 -1.26
C ALA A 62 -6.02 8.39 -2.43
N LEU A 63 -5.53 9.43 -3.10
CA LEU A 63 -4.51 9.30 -4.16
C LEU A 63 -3.15 8.94 -3.54
N GLU A 64 -2.70 9.66 -2.52
CA GLU A 64 -1.41 9.38 -1.87
C GLU A 64 -1.37 7.97 -1.24
N LEU A 65 -2.48 7.53 -0.64
CA LEU A 65 -2.61 6.14 -0.18
C LEU A 65 -2.50 5.12 -1.32
N ALA A 66 -3.04 5.44 -2.50
CA ALA A 66 -2.91 4.60 -3.67
C ALA A 66 -1.46 4.57 -4.17
N ASP A 67 -0.75 5.69 -4.13
CA ASP A 67 0.65 5.77 -4.57
C ASP A 67 1.59 4.99 -3.62
N ILE A 68 1.35 5.01 -2.30
CA ILE A 68 2.01 4.11 -1.33
C ILE A 68 1.78 2.62 -1.70
N ILE A 69 0.56 2.27 -2.08
CA ILE A 69 0.24 0.90 -2.50
C ILE A 69 0.99 0.57 -3.80
N ILE A 70 0.97 1.46 -4.79
CA ILE A 70 1.62 1.25 -6.09
C ILE A 70 3.13 1.10 -5.94
N CYS A 71 3.79 1.94 -5.14
CA CYS A 71 5.23 1.85 -4.92
C CYS A 71 5.60 0.51 -4.25
N THR A 72 4.80 0.04 -3.29
CA THR A 72 4.97 -1.27 -2.64
C THR A 72 4.78 -2.43 -3.63
N LEU A 73 3.80 -2.32 -4.52
CA LEU A 73 3.53 -3.31 -5.56
C LEU A 73 4.66 -3.38 -6.60
N ILE A 74 5.27 -2.24 -6.97
CA ILE A 74 6.45 -2.20 -7.85
C ILE A 74 7.62 -2.95 -7.21
N ILE A 75 7.89 -2.70 -5.92
CA ILE A 75 8.95 -3.39 -5.16
C ILE A 75 8.69 -4.89 -5.14
N ALA A 76 7.46 -5.31 -4.82
CA ALA A 76 7.12 -6.73 -4.77
C ALA A 76 7.32 -7.42 -6.12
N ALA A 77 6.88 -6.80 -7.23
CA ALA A 77 7.12 -7.36 -8.56
C ALA A 77 8.61 -7.39 -8.93
N LYS A 78 9.37 -6.37 -8.53
CA LYS A 78 10.80 -6.26 -8.83
C LYS A 78 11.63 -7.34 -8.15
N GLU A 79 11.24 -7.70 -6.93
CA GLU A 79 11.89 -8.70 -6.08
C GLU A 79 11.23 -10.10 -6.17
N ASP A 80 10.31 -10.31 -7.13
CA ASP A 80 9.56 -11.56 -7.32
C ASP A 80 8.84 -12.08 -6.06
N ILE A 81 8.28 -11.14 -5.28
CA ILE A 81 7.52 -11.42 -4.07
C ILE A 81 6.05 -11.69 -4.44
N ASP A 82 5.51 -12.80 -3.94
CA ASP A 82 4.07 -13.07 -3.94
C ASP A 82 3.37 -12.16 -2.91
N ILE A 83 3.02 -10.95 -3.35
CA ILE A 83 2.41 -9.93 -2.48
C ILE A 83 1.00 -10.34 -2.06
N GLU A 84 0.26 -11.09 -2.90
CA GLU A 84 -1.08 -11.56 -2.58
C GLU A 84 -1.05 -12.53 -1.40
N LYS A 85 -0.16 -13.53 -1.46
CA LYS A 85 0.09 -14.42 -0.33
C LYS A 85 0.58 -13.64 0.91
N SER A 86 1.53 -12.71 0.73
CA SER A 86 2.09 -11.93 1.85
C SER A 86 1.04 -11.10 2.59
N VAL A 87 0.08 -10.52 1.85
CA VAL A 87 -1.05 -9.78 2.43
C VAL A 87 -1.99 -10.72 3.17
N LEU A 88 -2.34 -11.88 2.60
CA LEU A 88 -3.17 -12.89 3.26
C LEU A 88 -2.54 -13.40 4.55
N ASP A 89 -1.23 -13.70 4.52
CA ASP A 89 -0.47 -14.11 5.70
C ASP A 89 -0.46 -13.00 6.78
N ALA A 90 -0.38 -11.73 6.38
CA ALA A 90 -0.45 -10.59 7.30
C ALA A 90 -1.84 -10.44 7.93
N VAL A 91 -2.91 -10.61 7.15
CA VAL A 91 -4.31 -10.61 7.64
C VAL A 91 -4.50 -11.72 8.66
N GLU A 92 -4.07 -12.94 8.34
CA GLU A 92 -4.21 -14.09 9.23
C GLU A 92 -3.40 -13.93 10.52
N LYS A 93 -2.18 -13.38 10.43
CA LYS A 93 -1.37 -13.01 11.59
C LYS A 93 -2.09 -12.00 12.49
N ASN A 94 -2.76 -11.00 11.93
CA ASN A 94 -3.50 -10.00 12.69
C ASN A 94 -4.79 -10.57 13.30
N ARG A 95 -5.51 -11.44 12.59
CA ARG A 95 -6.66 -12.19 13.13
C ARG A 95 -6.27 -12.99 14.37
N LYS A 96 -5.18 -13.77 14.29
CA LYS A 96 -4.66 -14.53 15.44
C LYS A 96 -4.28 -13.65 16.63
N ARG A 97 -3.71 -12.46 16.37
CA ARG A 97 -3.39 -11.49 17.44
C ARG A 97 -4.66 -10.99 18.12
N ALA A 98 -5.68 -10.57 17.36
CA ALA A 98 -6.95 -10.13 17.91
C ALA A 98 -7.62 -11.22 18.77
N GLU A 99 -7.60 -12.48 18.32
CA GLU A 99 -8.18 -13.60 19.08
C GLU A 99 -7.43 -13.95 20.36
N LYS A 100 -6.10 -13.74 20.42
CA LYS A 100 -5.31 -13.95 21.65
C LYS A 100 -5.64 -12.93 22.74
N PHE A 101 -6.11 -11.74 22.36
CA PHE A 101 -6.48 -10.67 23.29
C PHE A 101 -7.97 -10.67 23.66
N LEU A 102 -8.79 -11.61 23.15
CA LEU A 102 -10.17 -11.74 23.62
C LEU A 102 -10.15 -12.18 25.09
N PRO A 103 -10.71 -11.38 26.02
CA PRO A 103 -10.95 -11.84 27.39
C PRO A 103 -11.75 -13.15 27.32
N LYS A 104 -11.43 -14.13 28.16
CA LYS A 104 -12.19 -15.38 28.25
C LYS A 104 -13.69 -15.04 28.42
N GLY A 105 -14.49 -15.29 27.37
CA GLY A 105 -15.94 -15.10 27.41
C GLY A 105 -16.57 -14.33 26.24
N ILE A 106 -15.80 -13.69 25.35
CA ILE A 106 -16.36 -13.01 24.17
C ILE A 106 -16.26 -13.93 22.94
N ALA A 107 -17.40 -14.24 22.32
CA ALA A 107 -17.48 -15.10 21.15
C ALA A 107 -16.64 -14.54 19.98
N LYS A 108 -15.98 -15.44 19.24
CA LYS A 108 -15.18 -15.07 18.07
C LYS A 108 -16.06 -14.36 17.03
N PRO A 109 -15.62 -13.24 16.42
CA PRO A 109 -16.34 -12.64 15.31
C PRO A 109 -16.33 -13.62 14.13
N SER A 110 -17.51 -13.96 13.60
CA SER A 110 -17.60 -14.71 12.35
C SER A 110 -17.37 -13.74 11.18
N PHE A 111 -16.18 -13.75 10.60
CA PHE A 111 -15.98 -13.18 9.28
C PHE A 111 -16.49 -14.21 8.28
N LYS A 112 -17.66 -13.96 7.69
CA LYS A 112 -18.15 -14.74 6.54
C LYS A 112 -17.47 -14.19 5.28
N GLU A 113 -16.93 -15.12 4.48
CA GLU A 113 -16.39 -14.89 3.14
C GLU A 113 -17.48 -14.48 2.13
#